data_AF-A0A2D4MGJ0-F1
#
_entry.id   AF-A0A2D4MGJ0-F1
#
_cell.length_a   1.000
_cell.length_b   1.000
_cell.length_c   1.000
_cell.angle_alpha   90.00
_cell.angle_beta   90.00
_cell.angle_gamma   90.00
#
_symmetry.space_group_name_H-M   'P 1'
#
loop_
_entity.id
_entity.type
_entity.pdbx_description
1 polymer ?
#
loop_
_entity_poly.entity_id
_entity_poly.type
_entity_poly.pdbx_seq_one_letter_code
_entity_poly.pdbx_strand_id
1 'polypeptide(L)'
;VQTYKVSYSLDGRVFTFYKDENQNQEKIFSGNQDKHTPATNMFNSPIIAHYFRIHPGKCYRGCTMRFELIGCEMNGCSDPLGMKSRLISDRQITASSMYKTWGISKMSWYPYYARLDNTGKSNAWTALTNKAGEWLQVCPCQRGSKLS
;
A
#
# COMPACT_ATOMS: atom_id res chain seq x y z
N VAL A 1 -23.24 3.07 8.22
CA VAL A 1 -23.96 1.89 7.67
C VAL A 1 -23.74 0.72 8.63
N GLN A 2 -24.80 0.00 9.05
CA GLN A 2 -24.69 -1.13 10.00
C GLN A 2 -24.44 -2.47 9.30
N THR A 3 -25.07 -2.71 8.15
CA THR A 3 -24.81 -3.90 7.33
C THR A 3 -24.74 -3.52 5.86
N TYR A 4 -24.02 -4.29 5.05
CA TYR A 4 -23.90 -4.07 3.62
C TYR A 4 -23.62 -5.36 2.85
N LYS A 5 -23.88 -5.33 1.54
CA LYS A 5 -23.49 -6.38 0.58
C LYS A 5 -22.51 -5.80 -0.44
N VAL A 6 -21.76 -6.68 -1.08
CA VAL A 6 -20.80 -6.30 -2.12
C VAL A 6 -21.16 -7.03 -3.41
N SER A 7 -21.20 -6.30 -4.53
CA SER A 7 -21.22 -6.91 -5.85
C SER A 7 -20.01 -6.45 -6.66
N TYR A 8 -19.58 -7.29 -7.59
CA TYR A 8 -18.37 -7.07 -8.37
C TYR A 8 -18.59 -7.40 -9.85
N SER A 9 -17.74 -6.84 -10.71
CA SER A 9 -17.82 -7.01 -12.17
C SER A 9 -16.46 -6.81 -12.83
N LEU A 10 -16.24 -7.52 -13.94
CA LEU A 10 -15.09 -7.33 -14.83
C LEU A 10 -15.34 -6.25 -15.90
N ASP A 11 -16.59 -6.09 -16.34
CA ASP A 11 -16.97 -5.25 -17.48
C ASP A 11 -17.75 -3.99 -17.10
N GLY A 12 -18.13 -3.86 -15.82
CA GLY A 12 -18.91 -2.74 -15.30
C GLY A 12 -20.38 -2.77 -15.72
N ARG A 13 -20.86 -3.84 -16.37
CA ARG A 13 -22.25 -4.01 -16.84
C ARG A 13 -22.97 -5.09 -16.06
N VAL A 14 -22.40 -6.29 -16.00
CA VAL A 14 -22.97 -7.43 -15.27
C VAL A 14 -22.31 -7.54 -13.92
N PHE A 15 -23.10 -7.43 -12.85
CA PHE A 15 -22.62 -7.51 -11.48
C PHE A 15 -23.09 -8.78 -10.80
N THR A 16 -22.17 -9.44 -10.10
CA THR A 16 -22.46 -10.63 -9.29
C THR A 16 -22.27 -10.29 -7.82
N PHE A 17 -23.25 -10.65 -6.98
CA PHE A 17 -23.12 -10.49 -5.53
C PHE A 17 -22.12 -11.50 -4.97
N TYR A 18 -21.26 -11.03 -4.06
CA TYR A 18 -20.36 -11.90 -3.33
C TYR A 18 -21.13 -12.87 -2.43
N LYS A 19 -20.73 -14.14 -2.46
CA LYS A 19 -21.30 -15.23 -1.68
C LYS A 19 -20.18 -15.90 -0.91
N ASP A 20 -20.50 -16.34 0.31
CA ASP A 20 -19.60 -17.20 1.07
C ASP A 20 -19.72 -18.63 0.54
N GLU A 21 -18.60 -19.32 0.31
CA GLU A 21 -18.55 -20.70 -0.21
C GLU A 21 -19.42 -21.64 0.61
N ASN A 22 -19.53 -21.41 1.91
CA ASN A 22 -20.23 -22.28 2.84
C ASN A 22 -21.75 -22.11 2.85
N GLN A 23 -22.31 -21.05 2.26
CA GLN A 23 -23.72 -20.69 2.51
C GLN A 23 -24.58 -20.54 1.25
N ASN A 24 -24.02 -20.61 0.03
CA ASN A 24 -24.70 -20.36 -1.26
C ASN A 24 -25.64 -19.12 -1.26
N GLN A 25 -25.43 -18.21 -0.32
CA GLN A 25 -26.22 -17.04 -0.04
C GLN A 25 -25.32 -15.82 -0.12
N GLU A 26 -25.90 -14.68 -0.50
CA GLU A 26 -25.21 -13.41 -0.56
C GLU A 26 -24.67 -13.05 0.83
N LYS A 27 -23.38 -12.77 0.91
CA LYS A 27 -22.75 -12.43 2.18
C LYS A 27 -23.24 -11.06 2.65
N ILE A 28 -23.73 -11.02 3.89
CA ILE A 28 -24.01 -9.78 4.60
C ILE A 28 -22.78 -9.46 5.45
N PHE A 29 -22.16 -8.32 5.17
CA PHE A 29 -21.05 -7.78 5.94
C PHE A 29 -21.55 -6.85 7.03
N SER A 30 -20.89 -6.88 8.18
CA SER A 30 -21.15 -5.96 9.29
C SER A 30 -20.31 -4.70 9.13
N GLY A 31 -20.97 -3.54 9.18
CA GLY A 31 -20.31 -2.24 9.21
C GLY A 31 -19.83 -1.87 10.62
N ASN A 32 -19.30 -0.65 10.74
CA ASN A 32 -18.89 -0.09 12.01
C ASN A 32 -20.08 0.30 12.90
N GLN A 33 -19.93 0.11 14.21
CA GLN A 33 -20.95 0.49 15.21
C GLN A 33 -20.81 1.96 15.64
N ASP A 34 -19.63 2.56 15.45
CA ASP A 34 -19.32 3.96 15.77
C ASP A 34 -18.77 4.71 14.54
N LYS A 35 -18.54 6.03 14.68
CA LYS A 35 -18.14 6.90 13.56
C LYS A 35 -16.63 6.89 13.23
N HIS A 36 -15.79 6.36 14.11
CA HIS A 36 -14.35 6.56 14.10
C HIS A 36 -13.56 5.28 13.88
N THR A 37 -14.02 4.16 14.43
CA THR A 37 -13.36 2.87 14.33
C THR A 37 -13.60 2.26 12.96
N PRO A 38 -12.55 2.01 12.15
CA PRO A 38 -12.68 1.23 10.92
C PRO A 38 -13.05 -0.21 11.26
N ALA A 39 -14.01 -0.79 10.52
CA ALA A 39 -14.32 -2.20 10.58
C ALA A 39 -13.67 -2.91 9.37
N THR A 40 -12.78 -3.86 9.62
CA THR A 40 -12.15 -4.65 8.57
C THR A 40 -12.95 -5.92 8.31
N ASN A 41 -13.34 -6.13 7.06
CA ASN A 41 -14.04 -7.34 6.62
C ASN A 41 -13.21 -8.04 5.53
N MET A 42 -13.01 -9.34 5.69
CA MET A 42 -12.26 -10.15 4.73
C MET A 42 -13.19 -10.85 3.75
N PHE A 43 -12.76 -10.92 2.48
CA PHE A 43 -13.33 -11.85 1.51
C PHE A 43 -12.56 -13.16 1.62
N ASN A 44 -13.18 -14.19 2.19
CA ASN A 44 -12.54 -15.50 2.35
C ASN A 44 -12.25 -16.14 0.98
N SER A 45 -13.12 -15.90 0.00
CA SER A 45 -12.90 -16.28 -1.39
C SER A 45 -12.38 -15.06 -2.15
N PRO A 46 -11.19 -15.12 -2.77
CA PRO A 46 -10.63 -14.01 -3.53
C PRO A 46 -11.57 -13.56 -4.66
N ILE A 47 -11.72 -12.25 -4.83
CA ILE A 47 -12.54 -11.65 -5.89
C ILE A 47 -11.62 -11.08 -6.96
N ILE A 48 -11.82 -11.52 -8.20
CA ILE A 48 -11.17 -10.93 -9.38
C ILE A 48 -12.18 -10.01 -10.06
N ALA A 49 -11.95 -8.71 -10.03
CA ALA A 49 -12.83 -7.70 -10.61
C ALA A 49 -12.13 -6.37 -10.86
N HIS A 50 -12.70 -5.55 -11.75
CA HIS A 50 -12.31 -4.15 -11.93
C HIS A 50 -13.30 -3.18 -11.29
N TYR A 51 -14.54 -3.60 -11.11
CA TYR A 51 -15.61 -2.77 -10.57
C TYR A 51 -16.19 -3.42 -9.33
N PHE A 52 -16.29 -2.63 -8.26
CA PHE A 52 -16.94 -3.01 -7.02
C PHE A 52 -18.10 -2.05 -6.75
N ARG A 53 -19.22 -2.57 -6.25
CA ARG A 53 -20.35 -1.80 -5.75
C ARG A 53 -20.64 -2.22 -4.32
N ILE A 54 -20.72 -1.24 -3.43
CA ILE A 54 -21.14 -1.43 -2.05
C ILE A 54 -22.63 -1.11 -1.96
N HIS A 55 -23.41 -2.04 -1.41
CA HIS A 55 -24.85 -1.92 -1.27
C HIS A 55 -25.19 -1.81 0.21
N PRO A 56 -25.47 -0.60 0.73
CA PRO A 56 -25.91 -0.44 2.11
C PRO A 56 -27.18 -1.26 2.37
N GLY A 57 -27.18 -2.04 3.44
CA GLY A 57 -28.35 -2.73 3.97
C GLY A 57 -28.96 -1.89 5.09
N LYS A 58 -28.78 -2.33 6.34
CA LYS A 58 -29.29 -1.61 7.51
C LYS A 58 -28.44 -0.38 7.79
N CYS A 59 -29.08 0.75 8.08
CA CYS A 59 -28.44 2.02 8.41
C CYS A 59 -28.96 2.58 9.74
N TYR A 60 -28.19 3.45 10.38
CA TYR A 60 -28.63 4.19 11.56
C TYR A 60 -28.69 5.68 11.25
N ARG A 61 -29.90 6.23 11.22
CA ARG A 61 -30.25 7.62 10.81
C ARG A 61 -29.92 7.97 9.35
N GLY A 62 -28.77 7.54 8.83
CA GLY A 62 -28.36 7.73 7.43
C GLY A 62 -27.38 6.65 6.95
N CYS A 63 -27.37 6.42 5.63
CA CYS A 63 -26.49 5.46 4.98
C CYS A 63 -25.18 6.10 4.54
N THR A 64 -24.37 6.54 5.51
CA THR A 64 -23.03 7.11 5.25
C THR A 64 -21.95 6.06 5.51
N MET A 65 -20.97 5.98 4.61
CA MET A 65 -19.82 5.08 4.70
C MET A 65 -18.56 5.77 4.15
N ARG A 66 -17.41 5.50 4.78
CA ARG A 66 -16.07 5.68 4.23
C ARG A 66 -15.46 4.28 4.11
N PHE A 67 -14.86 3.96 2.97
CA PHE A 67 -14.29 2.63 2.75
C PHE A 67 -13.00 2.72 1.95
N GLU A 68 -12.17 1.69 2.10
CA GLU A 68 -10.93 1.44 1.38
C GLU A 68 -10.99 -0.01 0.91
N LEU A 69 -10.64 -0.30 -0.34
CA LEU A 69 -10.52 -1.67 -0.84
C LEU A 69 -9.05 -2.07 -0.82
N ILE A 70 -8.73 -3.13 -0.09
CA ILE A 70 -7.38 -3.69 -0.02
C ILE A 70 -7.34 -4.95 -0.88
N GLY A 71 -6.42 -5.00 -1.83
CA GLY A 71 -6.23 -6.13 -2.72
C GLY A 71 -4.85 -6.09 -3.38
N CYS A 72 -4.62 -7.02 -4.30
CA CYS A 72 -3.39 -7.11 -5.10
C CYS A 72 -3.72 -7.22 -6.59
N GLU A 73 -2.79 -6.81 -7.44
CA GLU A 73 -2.86 -7.03 -8.88
C GLU A 73 -2.61 -8.51 -9.21
N MET A 74 -3.28 -9.02 -10.25
CA MET A 74 -3.12 -10.42 -10.71
C MET A 74 -1.66 -10.80 -10.99
N ASN A 75 -0.87 -9.85 -11.46
CA ASN A 75 0.51 -10.11 -11.89
C ASN A 75 1.54 -9.87 -10.77
N GLY A 76 1.10 -9.54 -9.55
CA GLY A 76 1.98 -9.36 -8.39
C GLY A 76 2.92 -8.14 -8.47
N CYS A 77 2.61 -7.15 -9.30
CA CYS A 77 3.51 -6.02 -9.55
C CYS A 77 3.48 -4.92 -8.46
N SER A 78 2.53 -4.98 -7.52
CA SER A 78 2.36 -3.95 -6.48
C SER A 78 3.12 -4.26 -5.18
N ASP A 79 3.76 -5.42 -5.07
CA ASP A 79 4.46 -5.80 -3.84
C ASP A 79 5.70 -4.92 -3.59
N PRO A 80 5.95 -4.51 -2.33
CA PRO A 80 7.07 -3.62 -2.04
C PRO A 80 8.40 -4.34 -2.27
N LEU A 81 9.25 -3.76 -3.13
CA LEU A 81 10.56 -4.32 -3.49
C LEU A 81 11.63 -4.27 -2.37
N GLY A 82 11.28 -3.76 -1.18
CA GLY A 82 12.16 -3.84 -0.02
C GLY A 82 12.77 -2.53 0.49
N MET A 83 12.35 -1.37 -0.03
CA MET A 83 12.84 -0.07 0.46
C MET A 83 12.45 0.18 1.92
N LYS A 84 11.16 0.04 2.27
CA LYS A 84 10.66 0.22 3.64
C LYS A 84 11.11 -0.90 4.59
N SER A 85 11.01 -2.16 4.14
CA SER A 85 11.36 -3.34 4.97
C SER A 85 12.86 -3.54 5.18
N ARG A 86 13.71 -2.72 4.55
CA ARG A 86 15.18 -2.81 4.59
C ARG A 86 15.78 -4.07 3.95
N LEU A 87 15.00 -4.79 3.13
CA LEU A 87 15.53 -5.87 2.30
C LEU A 87 16.55 -5.35 1.27
N ILE A 88 16.32 -4.14 0.74
CA ILE A 88 17.35 -3.41 -0.01
C ILE A 88 18.33 -2.84 1.00
N SER A 89 19.60 -3.26 0.92
CA SER A 89 20.67 -2.81 1.83
C SER A 89 21.02 -1.33 1.62
N ASP A 90 21.50 -0.65 2.67
CA ASP A 90 21.95 0.75 2.58
C ASP A 90 23.03 0.96 1.51
N ARG A 91 23.85 -0.06 1.24
CA ARG A 91 24.90 -0.03 0.20
C ARG A 91 24.33 0.02 -1.23
N GLN A 92 23.08 -0.37 -1.41
CA GLN A 92 22.40 -0.39 -2.69
C GLN A 92 21.72 0.96 -3.01
N ILE A 93 21.72 1.90 -2.05
CA ILE A 93 21.08 3.20 -2.19
C ILE A 93 22.18 4.27 -2.27
N THR A 94 22.27 4.94 -3.40
CA THR A 94 23.29 5.94 -3.72
C THR A 94 22.63 7.20 -4.28
N ALA A 95 23.34 8.31 -4.34
CA ALA A 95 22.82 9.56 -4.88
C ALA A 95 23.94 10.37 -5.55
N SER A 96 23.56 11.37 -6.32
CA SER A 96 24.47 12.39 -6.87
C SER A 96 25.26 13.11 -5.77
N SER A 97 24.59 13.48 -4.69
CA SER A 97 25.15 14.22 -3.57
C SER A 97 24.34 14.03 -2.29
N MET A 98 24.81 14.57 -1.18
CA MET A 98 24.07 14.58 0.08
C MET A 98 24.41 15.82 0.92
N TYR A 99 23.43 16.35 1.64
CA TYR A 99 23.65 17.40 2.62
C TYR A 99 24.33 16.83 3.87
N LYS A 100 25.51 17.36 4.20
CA LYS A 100 26.26 17.01 5.41
C LYS A 100 26.30 18.19 6.36
N THR A 101 25.94 17.96 7.61
CA THR A 101 26.07 18.96 8.67
C THR A 101 27.47 18.85 9.27
N TRP A 102 28.37 19.79 8.97
CA TRP A 102 29.69 20.02 9.61
C TRP A 102 30.31 18.83 10.37
N GLY A 103 30.60 17.72 9.69
CA GLY A 103 31.26 16.54 10.28
C GLY A 103 30.39 15.66 11.20
N ILE A 104 29.14 16.02 11.45
CA ILE A 104 28.19 15.27 12.28
C ILE A 104 27.38 14.33 11.38
N SER A 105 27.87 13.10 11.22
CA SER A 105 27.20 12.05 10.43
C SER A 105 25.76 11.80 10.88
N LYS A 106 25.47 11.89 12.18
CA LYS A 106 24.13 11.73 12.77
C LYS A 106 23.12 12.85 12.42
N MET A 107 23.56 13.94 11.79
CA MET A 107 22.72 15.05 11.30
C MET A 107 22.88 15.26 9.78
N SER A 108 23.39 14.25 9.08
CA SER A 108 23.56 14.28 7.63
C SER A 108 22.47 13.47 6.93
N TRP A 109 21.99 13.93 5.78
CA TRP A 109 20.83 13.37 5.07
C TRP A 109 21.26 12.37 4.00
N TYR A 110 21.84 11.26 4.46
CA TYR A 110 22.38 10.22 3.59
C TYR A 110 21.31 9.56 2.69
N PRO A 111 21.68 9.09 1.48
CA PRO A 111 20.78 8.44 0.53
C PRO A 111 19.99 7.27 1.13
N TYR A 112 20.63 6.44 1.96
CA TYR A 112 20.00 5.26 2.56
C TYR A 112 18.91 5.58 3.60
N TYR A 113 18.74 6.86 3.98
CA TYR A 113 17.60 7.31 4.79
C TYR A 113 16.34 7.58 3.96
N ALA A 114 16.40 7.56 2.62
CA ALA A 114 15.27 7.75 1.71
C ALA A 114 14.31 6.53 1.68
N ARG A 115 13.88 6.06 2.84
CA ARG A 115 12.96 4.92 2.99
C ARG A 115 11.60 5.43 3.47
N LEU A 116 10.54 4.87 2.92
CA LEU A 116 9.17 5.17 3.36
C LEU A 116 9.00 4.81 4.85
N ASP A 117 8.29 5.65 5.60
CA ASP A 117 8.05 5.54 7.05
C ASP A 117 9.32 5.45 7.92
N ASN A 118 10.44 5.97 7.41
CA ASN A 118 11.65 6.09 8.21
C ASN A 118 11.47 7.19 9.28
N THR A 119 11.88 6.89 10.51
CA THR A 119 11.71 7.77 11.67
C THR A 119 13.05 8.20 12.26
N GLY A 120 13.06 9.27 13.03
CA GLY A 120 14.26 9.83 13.66
C GLY A 120 14.60 11.25 13.19
N LYS A 121 15.71 11.81 13.68
CA LYS A 121 16.13 13.20 13.41
C LYS A 121 16.59 13.43 11.97
N SER A 122 17.23 12.43 11.36
CA SER A 122 17.57 12.39 9.94
C SER A 122 16.95 11.13 9.37
N ASN A 123 15.87 11.32 8.61
CA ASN A 123 14.98 10.25 8.18
C ASN A 123 14.62 10.31 6.69
N ALA A 124 15.33 11.14 5.92
CA ALA A 124 15.17 11.29 4.49
C ALA A 124 16.54 11.50 3.82
N TRP A 125 16.55 11.56 2.50
CA TRP A 125 17.69 12.03 1.73
C TRP A 125 17.46 13.48 1.30
N THR A 126 18.52 14.27 1.35
CA THR A 126 18.55 15.63 0.84
C THR A 126 19.84 15.79 0.04
N ALA A 127 19.73 16.20 -1.22
CA ALA A 127 20.89 16.55 -2.04
C ALA A 127 21.66 17.73 -1.44
N LEU A 128 22.93 17.89 -1.83
CA LEU A 128 23.73 19.03 -1.41
C LEU A 128 23.23 20.35 -2.02
N THR A 129 22.68 20.31 -3.23
CA THR A 129 22.14 21.49 -3.92
C THR A 129 20.69 21.26 -4.35
N ASN A 130 19.93 22.34 -4.56
CA ASN A 130 18.53 22.28 -5.02
C ASN A 130 18.42 22.44 -6.54
N LYS A 131 19.38 21.90 -7.31
CA LYS A 131 19.40 22.02 -8.78
C LYS A 131 18.64 20.89 -9.45
N ALA A 132 17.99 21.20 -10.57
CA ALA A 132 17.45 20.19 -11.47
C ALA A 132 18.61 19.37 -12.06
N GLY A 133 18.78 18.12 -11.61
CA GLY A 133 19.89 17.24 -11.99
C GLY A 133 20.42 16.37 -10.85
N GLU A 134 20.07 16.67 -9.61
CA GLU A 134 20.32 15.77 -8.48
C GLU A 134 19.48 14.50 -8.58
N TRP A 135 20.04 13.35 -8.21
CA TRP A 135 19.40 12.05 -8.36
C TRP A 135 19.65 11.15 -7.16
N LEU A 136 18.70 10.24 -6.93
CA LEU A 136 18.78 9.11 -6.01
C LEU A 136 18.66 7.84 -6.83
N GLN A 137 19.58 6.90 -6.62
CA GLN A 137 19.67 5.66 -7.37
C GLN A 137 19.61 4.47 -6.42
N VAL A 138 18.77 3.50 -6.77
CA VAL A 138 18.70 2.20 -6.10
C VAL A 138 19.22 1.16 -7.07
N CYS A 139 20.33 0.51 -6.74
CA CYS A 139 20.87 -0.59 -7.52
C CYS A 139 20.48 -1.92 -6.85
N PRO A 140 19.47 -2.64 -7.36
CA PRO A 140 19.18 -4.00 -6.92
C PRO A 140 20.28 -4.95 -7.45
N CYS A 141 21.51 -4.79 -6.96
CA CYS A 141 22.57 -5.75 -7.19
C CYS A 141 22.19 -7.05 -6.46
N GLN A 142 21.54 -7.97 -7.17
CA GLN A 142 21.61 -9.38 -6.79
C GLN A 142 23.09 -9.74 -6.78
N ARG A 143 23.59 -10.30 -5.67
CA ARG A 143 24.91 -10.92 -5.67
C ARG A 143 24.89 -12.02 -6.73
N GLY A 144 25.56 -11.74 -7.86
CA GLY A 144 25.89 -12.62 -8.99
C GLY A 144 25.12 -13.94 -9.09
N SER A 145 24.14 -13.98 -9.98
CA SER A 145 24.04 -15.11 -10.89
C SER A 145 25.28 -15.06 -11.79
N LYS A 146 26.35 -15.75 -11.38
CA LYS A 146 27.34 -16.21 -12.35
C LYS A 146 26.56 -17.10 -13.33
N LEU A 147 26.40 -16.61 -14.56
CA LEU A 147 26.24 -17.50 -15.70
C LEU A 147 27.47 -18.42 -15.70
N SER A 148 27.25 -19.69 -15.42
CA SER A 148 28.16 -20.79 -15.71
C SER A 148 27.36 -21.89 -16.39
#